data_AF-A0ABD2ZBV6-F1
#
_entry.id   AF-A0ABD2ZBV6-F1
#
_cell.length_a   1.000
_cell.length_b   1.000
_cell.length_c   1.000
_cell.angle_alpha   90.00
_cell.angle_beta   90.00
_cell.angle_gamma   90.00
#
_symmetry.space_group_name_H-M   'P 1'
#
loop_
_entity.id
_entity.type
_entity.pdbx_description
1 polymer ?
#
loop_
_entity_poly.entity_id
_entity_poly.type
_entity_poly.pdbx_seq_one_letter_code
_entity_poly.pdbx_strand_id
1 'polypeptide(L)'
;MKVRRKKFVLLYSNFSINRLILSVFTDLNLYSKDPYQTINRCILSVKNSAVDNVNELIINQFPGKAHVFISTYRILNQQDQGDYEDFLNSLNPKGFPPHKLILKKSCPLILLRNLNPTEGLCNGTRLICRKVKAYTISVEITVGLHKGKKIFLPKIPLQTSDSEKYGIPFKRTQFPVRLRFAMTINKAQGQTLDYVGIYLREPAFSHGQLYVALSRARTASAIKVLIVPGTFTDVADEYKTRNVVYHEILELSKQKATKEKGWTIYCYLMISKRE
;
A
#
# COMPACT_ATOMS: atom_id res chain seq x y z
N MET A 1 18.45 -11.87 -18.76
CA MET A 1 17.25 -12.75 -18.76
C MET A 1 16.18 -12.15 -19.68
N LYS A 2 15.96 -12.70 -20.89
CA LYS A 2 14.83 -12.30 -21.78
C LYS A 2 13.52 -12.76 -21.14
N VAL A 3 12.95 -11.95 -20.24
CA VAL A 3 11.61 -12.21 -19.70
C VAL A 3 10.62 -12.02 -20.84
N ARG A 4 9.93 -13.09 -21.27
CA ARG A 4 8.89 -13.02 -22.31
C ARG A 4 7.84 -11.98 -21.87
N ARG A 5 7.84 -10.81 -22.52
CA ARG A 5 7.05 -9.60 -22.19
C ARG A 5 5.57 -9.87 -21.89
N LYS A 6 4.97 -10.89 -22.52
CA LYS A 6 3.53 -11.18 -22.49
C LYS A 6 2.98 -11.86 -21.22
N LYS A 7 3.81 -12.40 -20.31
CA LYS A 7 3.31 -13.09 -19.10
C LYS A 7 3.28 -12.21 -17.83
N PHE A 8 3.93 -11.06 -17.84
CA PHE A 8 4.20 -10.27 -16.64
C PHE A 8 3.29 -9.04 -16.51
N VAL A 9 2.94 -8.43 -17.64
CA VAL A 9 2.11 -7.22 -17.72
C VAL A 9 0.69 -7.60 -18.14
N LEU A 10 -0.30 -7.07 -17.43
CA LEU A 10 -1.72 -7.17 -17.77
C LEU A 10 -2.10 -6.03 -18.71
N LEU A 11 -2.83 -6.37 -19.78
CA LEU A 11 -3.42 -5.39 -20.69
C LEU A 11 -4.47 -4.54 -19.97
N TYR A 12 -4.46 -3.25 -20.25
CA TYR A 12 -5.39 -2.33 -19.64
C TYR A 12 -6.78 -2.47 -20.27
N SER A 13 -7.80 -2.42 -19.42
CA SER A 13 -9.22 -2.51 -19.80
C SER A 13 -10.05 -2.17 -18.56
N ASN A 14 -11.36 -2.01 -18.74
CA ASN A 14 -12.30 -1.72 -17.64
C ASN A 14 -12.27 -2.77 -16.51
N PHE A 15 -11.83 -4.01 -16.81
CA PHE A 15 -11.75 -5.12 -15.84
C PHE A 15 -10.32 -5.43 -15.39
N SER A 16 -9.32 -4.68 -15.87
CA SER A 16 -7.90 -4.98 -15.65
C SER A 16 -7.50 -4.95 -14.17
N ILE A 17 -8.07 -4.03 -13.39
CA ILE A 17 -7.85 -3.95 -11.93
C ILE A 17 -8.36 -5.19 -11.21
N ASN A 18 -9.53 -5.70 -11.60
CA ASN A 18 -10.08 -6.94 -11.05
C ASN A 18 -9.21 -8.15 -11.43
N ARG A 19 -8.69 -8.19 -12.67
CA ARG A 19 -7.70 -9.21 -13.07
C ARG A 19 -6.43 -9.15 -12.25
N LEU A 20 -5.93 -7.94 -11.93
CA LEU A 20 -4.79 -7.78 -11.03
C LEU A 20 -5.12 -8.29 -9.63
N ILE A 21 -6.27 -7.91 -9.07
CA ILE A 21 -6.73 -8.37 -7.75
C ILE A 21 -6.78 -9.90 -7.71
N LEU A 22 -7.43 -10.55 -8.68
CA LEU A 22 -7.53 -12.01 -8.76
C LEU A 22 -6.15 -12.68 -8.93
N SER A 23 -5.22 -12.02 -9.62
CA SER A 23 -3.86 -12.56 -9.79
C SER A 23 -3.05 -12.57 -8.48
N VAL A 24 -3.30 -11.61 -7.58
CA VAL A 24 -2.62 -11.52 -6.28
C VAL A 24 -3.37 -12.32 -5.23
N PHE A 25 -4.68 -12.13 -5.17
CA PHE A 25 -5.62 -12.74 -4.23
C PHE A 25 -6.54 -13.68 -5.01
N THR A 26 -6.08 -14.92 -5.21
CA THR A 26 -6.75 -15.92 -6.03
C THR A 26 -8.16 -16.25 -5.56
N ASP A 27 -8.39 -16.26 -4.24
CA ASP A 27 -9.71 -16.42 -3.65
C ASP A 27 -9.80 -15.68 -2.31
N LEU A 28 -10.68 -14.68 -2.23
CA LEU A 28 -10.93 -13.91 -1.01
C LEU A 28 -11.72 -14.72 0.04
N ASN A 29 -12.45 -15.76 -0.35
CA ASN A 29 -13.11 -16.68 0.56
C ASN A 29 -12.10 -17.56 1.28
N LEU A 30 -11.17 -18.15 0.51
CA LEU A 30 -10.05 -18.88 1.08
C LEU A 30 -9.20 -17.99 1.97
N TYR A 31 -8.90 -16.75 1.53
CA TYR A 31 -8.21 -15.76 2.37
C TYR A 31 -8.93 -15.61 3.72
N SER A 32 -10.23 -15.36 3.72
CA SER A 32 -10.96 -15.07 4.95
C SER A 32 -10.97 -16.25 5.94
N LYS A 33 -10.99 -17.48 5.41
CA LYS A 33 -10.92 -18.72 6.19
C LYS A 33 -9.51 -18.98 6.73
N ASP A 34 -8.49 -18.86 5.88
CA ASP A 34 -7.09 -19.02 6.25
C ASP A 34 -6.24 -17.83 5.75
N PRO A 35 -6.17 -16.74 6.55
CA PRO A 35 -5.50 -15.52 6.13
C PRO A 35 -3.97 -15.68 6.09
N TYR A 36 -3.38 -16.67 6.79
CA TYR A 36 -1.93 -16.77 6.94
C TYR A 36 -1.22 -17.15 5.64
N GLN A 37 -1.88 -17.88 4.75
CA GLN A 37 -1.32 -18.24 3.43
C GLN A 37 -1.23 -17.04 2.48
N THR A 38 -2.07 -16.02 2.69
CA THR A 38 -2.25 -14.92 1.74
C THR A 38 -1.84 -13.55 2.31
N ILE A 39 -1.62 -13.46 3.63
CA ILE A 39 -1.28 -12.21 4.33
C ILE A 39 0.00 -11.54 3.81
N ASN A 40 0.95 -12.32 3.25
CA ASN A 40 2.20 -11.80 2.71
C ASN A 40 2.12 -11.45 1.21
N ARG A 41 0.92 -11.44 0.62
CA ARG A 41 0.66 -10.90 -0.72
C ARG A 41 0.19 -9.45 -0.61
N CYS A 42 0.47 -8.63 -1.64
CA CYS A 42 0.04 -7.22 -1.63
C CYS A 42 0.00 -6.63 -3.04
N ILE A 43 -0.86 -5.63 -3.24
CA ILE A 43 -0.82 -4.74 -4.40
C ILE A 43 -0.05 -3.46 -4.03
N LEU A 44 0.94 -3.08 -4.83
CA LEU A 44 1.75 -1.90 -4.65
C LEU A 44 1.34 -0.82 -5.63
N SER A 45 1.23 0.42 -5.17
CA SER A 45 1.02 1.56 -6.06
C SER A 45 1.90 2.75 -5.66
N VAL A 46 1.95 3.74 -6.54
CA VAL A 46 2.83 4.90 -6.41
C VAL A 46 2.24 5.92 -5.42
N LYS A 47 0.92 6.16 -5.47
CA LYS A 47 0.21 7.14 -4.63
C LYS A 47 -0.77 6.49 -3.65
N ASN A 48 -1.07 7.18 -2.54
CA ASN A 48 -2.05 6.70 -1.57
C ASN A 48 -3.48 6.64 -2.14
N SER A 49 -3.88 7.59 -2.99
CA SER A 49 -5.22 7.57 -3.61
C SER A 49 -5.50 6.28 -4.39
N ALA A 50 -4.54 5.79 -5.17
CA ALA A 50 -4.65 4.51 -5.87
C ALA A 50 -4.71 3.32 -4.90
N VAL A 51 -3.95 3.37 -3.79
CA VAL A 51 -3.99 2.36 -2.73
C VAL A 51 -5.34 2.32 -2.04
N ASP A 52 -5.91 3.48 -1.72
CA ASP A 52 -7.20 3.60 -1.04
C ASP A 52 -8.32 3.04 -1.93
N ASN A 53 -8.33 3.41 -3.22
CA ASN A 53 -9.26 2.86 -4.21
C ASN A 53 -9.17 1.33 -4.31
N VAL A 54 -7.96 0.77 -4.42
CA VAL A 54 -7.78 -0.69 -4.50
C VAL A 54 -8.25 -1.38 -3.21
N ASN A 55 -7.90 -0.82 -2.04
CA ASN A 55 -8.33 -1.36 -0.76
C ASN A 55 -9.85 -1.35 -0.61
N GLU A 56 -10.52 -0.28 -1.06
CA GLU A 56 -11.99 -0.16 -1.07
C GLU A 56 -12.65 -1.20 -2.00
N LEU A 57 -12.13 -1.36 -3.21
CA LEU A 57 -12.61 -2.39 -4.15
C LEU A 57 -12.53 -3.79 -3.56
N ILE A 58 -11.41 -4.12 -2.91
CA ILE A 58 -11.18 -5.46 -2.35
C ILE A 58 -12.02 -5.69 -1.10
N ILE A 59 -12.11 -4.74 -0.16
CA ILE A 59 -12.91 -4.93 1.06
C ILE A 59 -14.40 -5.09 0.77
N ASN A 60 -14.91 -4.45 -0.28
CA ASN A 60 -16.30 -4.60 -0.70
C ASN A 60 -16.58 -6.04 -1.19
N GLN A 61 -15.64 -6.65 -1.92
CA GLN A 61 -15.71 -8.04 -2.37
C GLN A 61 -15.34 -9.07 -1.28
N PHE A 62 -14.60 -8.66 -0.26
CA PHE A 62 -14.13 -9.54 0.81
C PHE A 62 -15.32 -10.13 1.58
N PRO A 63 -15.35 -11.42 1.90
CA PRO A 63 -16.51 -12.04 2.53
C PRO A 63 -16.70 -11.60 3.99
N GLY A 64 -17.94 -11.75 4.47
CA GLY A 64 -18.32 -11.48 5.85
C GLY A 64 -18.98 -10.12 6.07
N LYS A 65 -19.55 -9.95 7.27
CA LYS A 65 -20.31 -8.75 7.66
C LYS A 65 -19.41 -7.51 7.69
N ALA A 66 -19.77 -6.51 6.88
CA ALA A 66 -19.13 -5.20 6.90
C ALA A 66 -19.50 -4.44 8.17
N HIS A 67 -18.50 -3.83 8.81
CA HIS A 67 -18.67 -2.88 9.90
C HIS A 67 -18.09 -1.55 9.44
N VAL A 68 -18.95 -0.53 9.35
CA VAL A 68 -18.58 0.79 8.86
C VAL A 68 -18.37 1.71 10.06
N PHE A 69 -17.20 2.33 10.13
CA PHE A 69 -16.87 3.31 11.15
C PHE A 69 -16.61 4.67 10.50
N ILE A 70 -17.46 5.63 10.83
CA ILE A 70 -17.28 7.03 10.48
C ILE A 70 -16.45 7.69 11.60
N SER A 71 -15.39 8.40 11.21
CA SER A 71 -14.55 9.11 12.18
C SER A 71 -15.27 10.37 12.67
N THR A 72 -15.01 10.76 13.91
CA THR A 72 -15.46 12.05 14.43
C THR A 72 -14.33 13.08 14.39
N TYR A 73 -14.68 14.35 14.24
CA TYR A 73 -13.75 15.46 14.22
C TYR A 73 -13.97 16.40 15.38
N ARG A 74 -12.90 17.09 15.79
CA ARG A 74 -12.96 18.27 16.64
C ARG A 74 -11.96 19.29 16.12
N ILE A 75 -12.44 20.45 15.71
CA ILE A 75 -11.61 21.62 15.44
C ILE A 75 -11.11 22.18 16.78
N LEU A 76 -9.95 22.85 16.78
CA LEU A 76 -9.47 23.51 18.00
C LEU A 76 -10.36 24.69 18.41
N ASN A 77 -10.86 25.47 17.44
CA ASN A 77 -11.91 26.46 17.65
C ASN A 77 -13.29 25.82 17.41
N GLN A 78 -14.08 25.63 18.46
CA GLN A 78 -15.35 24.91 18.38
C GLN A 78 -16.48 25.72 17.73
N GLN A 79 -16.33 27.04 17.62
CA GLN A 79 -17.33 27.93 17.05
C GLN A 79 -17.55 27.66 15.55
N ASP A 80 -16.52 27.19 14.84
CA ASP A 80 -16.56 26.95 13.39
C ASP A 80 -16.79 25.47 13.04
N GLN A 81 -17.17 24.62 14.01
CA GLN A 81 -17.20 23.16 13.84
C GLN A 81 -18.18 22.70 12.74
N GLY A 82 -19.32 23.36 12.60
CA GLY A 82 -20.33 23.04 11.58
C GLY A 82 -19.91 23.45 10.18
N ASP A 83 -19.19 24.57 10.04
CA ASP A 83 -18.86 25.17 8.74
C ASP A 83 -17.85 24.35 7.93
N TYR A 84 -17.04 23.53 8.62
CA TYR A 84 -15.96 22.76 8.01
C TYR A 84 -16.17 21.24 8.01
N GLU A 85 -17.33 20.74 8.45
CA GLU A 85 -17.53 19.29 8.62
C GLU A 85 -17.32 18.50 7.31
N ASP A 86 -17.98 18.91 6.22
CA ASP A 86 -17.85 18.26 4.91
C ASP A 86 -16.43 18.36 4.33
N PHE A 87 -15.78 19.50 4.52
CA PHE A 87 -14.39 19.69 4.13
C PHE A 87 -13.48 18.72 4.89
N LEU A 88 -13.60 18.64 6.21
CA LEU A 88 -12.79 17.74 7.05
C LEU A 88 -13.04 16.26 6.77
N ASN A 89 -14.29 15.91 6.42
CA ASN A 89 -14.69 14.57 5.98
C ASN A 89 -13.98 14.16 4.67
N SER A 90 -13.77 15.11 3.77
CA SER A 90 -13.08 14.90 2.49
C SER A 90 -11.56 14.73 2.63
N LEU A 91 -10.96 15.27 3.71
CA LEU A 91 -9.51 15.21 3.90
C LEU A 91 -9.03 13.80 4.19
N ASN A 92 -7.91 13.38 3.60
CA ASN A 92 -7.19 12.17 3.98
C ASN A 92 -5.71 12.48 4.23
N PRO A 93 -5.37 13.07 5.40
CA PRO A 93 -3.99 13.40 5.71
C PRO A 93 -3.08 12.18 5.78
N LYS A 94 -1.81 12.35 5.41
CA LYS A 94 -0.83 11.27 5.47
C LYS A 94 -0.66 10.81 6.92
N GLY A 95 -0.81 9.51 7.16
CA GLY A 95 -0.64 8.92 8.50
C GLY A 95 -1.90 8.99 9.38
N PHE A 96 -3.01 9.49 8.84
CA PHE A 96 -4.32 9.40 9.48
C PHE A 96 -5.08 8.18 8.98
N PRO A 97 -5.94 7.58 9.83
CA PRO A 97 -6.92 6.63 9.36
C PRO A 97 -7.96 7.32 8.46
N PRO A 98 -8.56 6.59 7.51
CA PRO A 98 -9.58 7.15 6.62
C PRO A 98 -10.81 7.58 7.42
N HIS A 99 -11.51 8.60 6.93
CA HIS A 99 -12.76 9.06 7.51
C HIS A 99 -13.78 7.91 7.64
N LYS A 100 -14.06 7.24 6.52
CA LYS A 100 -14.86 6.03 6.44
C LYS A 100 -13.94 4.81 6.46
N LEU A 101 -13.98 4.03 7.54
CA LEU A 101 -13.23 2.80 7.69
C LEU A 101 -14.17 1.59 7.66
N ILE A 102 -14.05 0.74 6.65
CA ILE A 102 -14.81 -0.50 6.52
C ILE A 102 -13.94 -1.66 7.00
N LEU A 103 -14.43 -2.41 7.99
CA LEU A 103 -13.76 -3.59 8.54
C LEU A 103 -14.62 -4.83 8.38
N LYS A 104 -13.98 -5.95 8.03
CA LYS A 104 -14.56 -7.29 8.01
C LYS A 104 -13.66 -8.23 8.82
N LYS A 105 -14.23 -9.31 9.35
CA LYS A 105 -13.42 -10.36 10.02
C LYS A 105 -12.38 -10.90 9.03
N SER A 106 -11.18 -11.18 9.52
CA SER A 106 -10.02 -11.69 8.76
C SER A 106 -9.39 -10.72 7.74
N CYS A 107 -9.86 -9.47 7.62
CA CYS A 107 -9.21 -8.52 6.71
C CYS A 107 -7.80 -8.12 7.22
N PRO A 108 -6.83 -7.90 6.31
CA PRO A 108 -5.50 -7.41 6.65
C PRO A 108 -5.53 -5.92 6.98
N LEU A 109 -4.83 -5.59 8.06
CA LEU A 109 -4.69 -4.23 8.56
C LEU A 109 -3.21 -3.88 8.72
N ILE A 110 -2.92 -2.58 8.78
CA ILE A 110 -1.61 -2.06 9.14
C ILE A 110 -1.78 -0.93 10.16
N LEU A 111 -0.99 -0.98 11.22
CA LEU A 111 -1.01 0.02 12.29
C LEU A 111 -0.39 1.33 11.80
N LEU A 112 -1.00 2.45 12.18
CA LEU A 112 -0.61 3.79 11.72
C LEU A 112 0.30 4.55 12.69
N ARG A 113 0.39 4.10 13.94
CA ARG A 113 1.08 4.80 15.02
C ARG A 113 1.89 3.84 15.88
N ASN A 114 2.87 4.39 16.58
CA ASN A 114 3.56 3.70 17.66
C ASN A 114 2.66 3.80 18.90
N LEU A 115 2.12 2.67 19.35
CA LEU A 115 1.32 2.60 20.57
C LEU A 115 2.14 1.99 21.70
N ASN A 116 2.85 0.90 21.40
CA ASN A 116 3.79 0.26 22.30
C ASN A 116 4.85 -0.51 21.47
N PRO A 117 5.96 0.14 21.10
CA PRO A 117 7.00 -0.50 20.28
C PRO A 117 7.62 -1.75 20.92
N THR A 118 7.77 -1.76 22.25
CA THR A 118 8.33 -2.90 22.99
C THR A 118 7.46 -4.16 22.88
N GLU A 119 6.18 -3.99 22.59
CA GLU A 119 5.20 -5.07 22.41
C GLU A 119 4.82 -5.30 20.94
N GLY A 120 5.63 -4.78 20.01
CA GLY A 120 5.43 -4.93 18.58
C GLY A 120 4.30 -4.08 18.00
N LEU A 121 3.79 -3.08 18.74
CA LEU A 121 2.76 -2.15 18.27
C LEU A 121 3.37 -0.86 17.71
N CYS A 122 4.10 -0.99 16.60
CA CYS A 122 4.77 0.09 15.90
C CYS A 122 4.00 0.50 14.62
N ASN A 123 4.21 1.71 14.12
CA ASN A 123 3.71 2.12 12.80
C ASN A 123 4.25 1.17 11.71
N GLY A 124 3.34 0.56 10.96
CA GLY A 124 3.67 -0.43 9.94
C GLY A 124 3.47 -1.88 10.37
N THR A 125 3.16 -2.12 11.65
CA THR A 125 2.85 -3.46 12.15
C THR A 125 1.68 -4.05 11.36
N ARG A 126 1.89 -5.24 10.80
CA ARG A 126 0.88 -5.95 10.01
C ARG A 126 -0.01 -6.75 10.96
N LEU A 127 -1.30 -6.60 10.74
CA LEU A 127 -2.35 -7.09 11.63
C LEU A 127 -3.40 -7.86 10.82
N ILE A 128 -4.09 -8.81 11.46
CA ILE A 128 -5.34 -9.39 10.96
C ILE A 128 -6.47 -9.01 11.91
N CYS A 129 -7.59 -8.55 11.36
CA CYS A 129 -8.80 -8.29 12.12
C CYS A 129 -9.43 -9.61 12.60
N ARG A 130 -9.61 -9.79 13.91
CA ARG A 130 -10.22 -11.01 14.49
C ARG A 130 -11.67 -10.80 14.88
N LYS A 131 -11.96 -9.69 15.55
CA LYS A 131 -13.33 -9.33 15.99
C LYS A 131 -13.49 -7.82 15.91
N VAL A 132 -14.68 -7.39 15.51
CA VAL A 132 -15.05 -5.99 15.44
C VAL A 132 -16.19 -5.75 16.44
N LYS A 133 -16.02 -4.77 17.32
CA LYS A 133 -17.06 -4.27 18.23
C LYS A 133 -17.23 -2.75 18.03
N ALA A 134 -18.24 -2.17 18.66
CA ALA A 134 -18.55 -0.74 18.51
C ALA A 134 -17.37 0.19 18.87
N TYR A 135 -16.66 -0.12 19.96
CA TYR A 135 -15.60 0.75 20.51
C TYR A 135 -14.19 0.15 20.48
N THR A 136 -14.06 -1.13 20.14
CA THR A 136 -12.77 -1.82 20.10
C THR A 136 -12.71 -2.82 18.96
N ILE A 137 -11.52 -3.02 18.40
CA ILE A 137 -11.24 -4.10 17.48
C ILE A 137 -10.22 -5.05 18.11
N SER A 138 -10.46 -6.35 17.99
CA SER A 138 -9.48 -7.37 18.31
C SER A 138 -8.67 -7.67 17.06
N VAL A 139 -7.36 -7.53 17.15
CA VAL A 139 -6.40 -7.76 16.07
C VAL A 139 -5.34 -8.75 16.51
N GLU A 140 -4.65 -9.34 15.55
CA GLU A 140 -3.51 -10.22 15.79
C GLU A 140 -2.31 -9.79 14.96
N ILE A 141 -1.12 -9.74 15.56
CA ILE A 141 0.14 -9.45 14.86
C ILE A 141 0.52 -10.63 13.96
N THR A 142 0.89 -10.35 12.71
CA THR A 142 1.10 -11.41 11.71
C THR A 142 2.57 -11.68 11.37
N VAL A 143 3.47 -10.78 11.77
CA VAL A 143 4.90 -10.82 11.42
C VAL A 143 5.77 -10.41 12.60
N GLY A 144 7.05 -10.78 12.55
CA GLY A 144 8.05 -10.41 13.56
C GLY A 144 7.94 -11.23 14.86
N LEU A 145 8.67 -10.78 15.87
CA LEU A 145 8.83 -11.47 17.16
C LEU A 145 7.49 -11.69 17.89
N HIS A 146 6.56 -10.74 17.77
CA HIS A 146 5.27 -10.79 18.45
C HIS A 146 4.15 -11.43 17.61
N LYS A 147 4.49 -12.20 16.56
CA LYS A 147 3.51 -12.90 15.71
C LYS A 147 2.59 -13.78 16.56
N GLY A 148 1.29 -13.75 16.25
CA GLY A 148 0.25 -14.48 16.97
C GLY A 148 -0.31 -13.76 18.19
N LYS A 149 0.33 -12.67 18.65
CA LYS A 149 -0.16 -11.88 19.79
C LYS A 149 -1.48 -11.20 19.44
N LYS A 150 -2.52 -11.46 20.25
CA LYS A 150 -3.84 -10.83 20.13
C LYS A 150 -3.92 -9.56 20.99
N ILE A 151 -4.45 -8.50 20.41
CA ILE A 151 -4.43 -7.16 20.99
C ILE A 151 -5.79 -6.49 20.74
N PHE A 152 -6.24 -5.66 21.68
CA PHE A 152 -7.42 -4.82 21.51
C PHE A 152 -6.99 -3.39 21.18
N LEU A 153 -7.51 -2.83 20.09
CA LEU A 153 -7.25 -1.45 19.70
C LEU A 153 -8.53 -0.62 19.87
N PRO A 154 -8.52 0.44 20.69
CA PRO A 154 -9.59 1.41 20.75
C PRO A 154 -9.49 2.44 19.62
N LYS A 155 -10.54 3.23 19.43
CA LYS A 155 -10.44 4.48 18.66
C LYS A 155 -9.57 5.47 19.44
N ILE A 156 -8.67 6.16 18.78
CA ILE A 156 -7.82 7.18 19.39
C ILE A 156 -7.98 8.51 18.65
N PRO A 157 -7.91 9.67 19.33
CA PRO A 157 -7.82 10.95 18.68
C PRO A 157 -6.43 11.16 18.06
N LEU A 158 -6.38 11.59 16.81
CA LEU A 158 -5.17 11.99 16.11
C LEU A 158 -5.26 13.47 15.75
N GLN A 159 -4.27 14.26 16.16
CA GLN A 159 -4.20 15.69 15.85
C GLN A 159 -3.30 15.95 14.65
N THR A 160 -3.68 16.86 13.75
CA THR A 160 -2.82 17.31 12.65
C THR A 160 -1.66 18.13 13.21
N SER A 161 -0.44 17.85 12.76
CA SER A 161 0.74 18.63 13.14
C SER A 161 0.92 19.87 12.26
N ASP A 162 0.51 19.80 10.99
CA ASP A 162 0.61 20.90 10.02
C ASP A 162 -0.75 21.55 9.82
N SER A 163 -0.96 22.70 10.45
CA SER A 163 -2.08 23.60 10.14
C SER A 163 -1.95 24.19 8.73
N GLU A 164 -0.73 24.47 8.27
CA GLU A 164 -0.47 25.12 6.97
C GLU A 164 -0.95 24.31 5.77
N LYS A 165 -0.87 22.98 5.82
CA LYS A 165 -1.25 22.11 4.69
C LYS A 165 -2.77 21.91 4.56
N TYR A 166 -3.50 22.00 5.66
CA TYR A 166 -4.92 21.68 5.70
C TYR A 166 -5.80 22.87 6.06
N GLY A 167 -5.21 24.07 6.19
CA GLY A 167 -5.86 25.34 6.54
C GLY A 167 -6.29 25.42 8.01
N ILE A 168 -6.71 24.31 8.60
CA ILE A 168 -7.32 24.27 9.93
C ILE A 168 -6.73 23.10 10.74
N PRO A 169 -6.21 23.33 11.96
CA PRO A 169 -5.84 22.25 12.85
C PRO A 169 -7.08 21.53 13.39
N PHE A 170 -7.09 20.19 13.27
CA PHE A 170 -8.20 19.36 13.75
C PHE A 170 -7.72 18.06 14.40
N LYS A 171 -8.60 17.47 15.20
CA LYS A 171 -8.46 16.13 15.78
C LYS A 171 -9.44 15.18 15.12
N ARG A 172 -8.96 14.06 14.57
CA ARG A 172 -9.78 12.95 14.05
C ARG A 172 -9.74 11.78 15.01
N THR A 173 -10.89 11.31 15.51
CA THR A 173 -10.96 10.13 16.37
C THR A 173 -11.39 8.91 15.56
N GLN A 174 -10.52 7.90 15.50
CA GLN A 174 -10.75 6.66 14.74
C GLN A 174 -9.79 5.55 15.18
N PHE A 175 -10.04 4.29 14.82
CA PHE A 175 -9.05 3.22 15.01
C PHE A 175 -7.75 3.55 14.28
N PRO A 176 -6.56 3.37 14.90
CA PRO A 176 -5.28 3.75 14.31
C PRO A 176 -4.78 2.73 13.27
N VAL A 177 -5.67 2.26 12.40
CA VAL A 177 -5.39 1.23 11.39
C VAL A 177 -5.92 1.66 10.02
N ARG A 178 -5.37 1.04 8.97
CA ARG A 178 -5.93 1.06 7.61
C ARG A 178 -5.91 -0.35 7.02
N LEU A 179 -6.70 -0.57 5.99
CA LEU A 179 -6.66 -1.80 5.19
C LEU A 179 -5.28 -1.96 4.52
N ARG A 180 -4.86 -3.21 4.34
CA ARG A 180 -3.54 -3.56 3.79
C ARG A 180 -3.60 -4.64 2.71
N PHE A 181 -4.64 -4.64 1.88
CA PHE A 181 -4.60 -5.39 0.63
C PHE A 181 -3.63 -4.73 -0.36
N ALA A 182 -3.65 -3.40 -0.39
CA ALA A 182 -2.70 -2.57 -1.10
C ALA A 182 -1.90 -1.65 -0.17
N MET A 183 -0.70 -1.26 -0.59
CA MET A 183 0.11 -0.21 0.04
C MET A 183 0.96 0.54 -0.97
N THR A 184 1.56 1.66 -0.57
CA THR A 184 2.47 2.37 -1.46
C THR A 184 3.80 1.64 -1.59
N ILE A 185 4.45 1.78 -2.74
CA ILE A 185 5.79 1.22 -3.00
C ILE A 185 6.77 1.67 -1.90
N ASN A 186 6.73 2.95 -1.53
CA ASN A 186 7.61 3.50 -0.49
C ASN A 186 7.36 2.83 0.87
N LYS A 187 6.11 2.47 1.21
CA LYS A 187 5.81 1.76 2.46
C LYS A 187 6.27 0.30 2.40
N ALA A 188 6.33 -0.30 1.22
CA ALA A 188 6.80 -1.67 1.01
C ALA A 188 8.33 -1.81 1.02
N GLN A 189 9.08 -0.70 1.01
CA GLN A 189 10.55 -0.73 1.07
C GLN A 189 11.04 -1.53 2.28
N GLY A 190 12.04 -2.38 2.06
CA GLY A 190 12.57 -3.31 3.08
C GLY A 190 11.70 -4.56 3.34
N GLN A 191 10.50 -4.67 2.76
CA GLN A 191 9.64 -5.83 2.94
C GLN A 191 9.87 -6.88 1.84
N THR A 192 9.83 -8.16 2.20
CA THR A 192 9.74 -9.28 1.24
C THR A 192 8.28 -9.78 1.23
N LEU A 193 7.74 -9.99 0.03
CA LEU A 193 6.36 -10.42 -0.22
C LEU A 193 6.35 -11.71 -1.05
N ASP A 194 5.38 -12.57 -0.80
CA ASP A 194 5.28 -13.87 -1.50
C ASP A 194 4.71 -13.70 -2.91
N TYR A 195 3.85 -12.70 -3.11
CA TYR A 195 3.29 -12.34 -4.41
C TYR A 195 2.94 -10.85 -4.43
N VAL A 196 3.25 -10.19 -5.54
CA VAL A 196 3.13 -8.73 -5.68
C VAL A 196 2.36 -8.36 -6.93
N GLY A 197 1.26 -7.64 -6.76
CA GLY A 197 0.67 -6.86 -7.84
C GLY A 197 1.30 -5.48 -7.86
N ILE A 198 1.69 -4.94 -9.01
CA ILE A 198 2.16 -3.56 -9.14
C ILE A 198 1.14 -2.83 -9.99
N TYR A 199 0.43 -1.89 -9.38
CA TYR A 199 -0.58 -1.06 -10.04
C TYR A 199 -0.03 0.35 -10.26
N LEU A 200 0.36 0.63 -11.50
CA LEU A 200 0.82 1.94 -11.96
C LEU A 200 -0.34 2.68 -12.62
N ARG A 201 -1.24 3.24 -11.79
CA ARG A 201 -2.25 4.20 -12.26
C ARG A 201 -1.60 5.46 -12.80
N GLU A 202 -0.54 5.89 -12.14
CA GLU A 202 0.37 6.93 -12.60
C GLU A 202 1.79 6.38 -12.63
N PRO A 203 2.69 6.96 -13.45
CA PRO A 203 4.09 6.56 -13.49
C PRO A 203 4.78 6.75 -12.14
N ALA A 204 5.86 5.99 -11.95
CA ALA A 204 6.78 6.24 -10.85
C ALA A 204 7.36 7.66 -10.97
N PHE A 205 7.40 8.38 -9.86
CA PHE A 205 7.81 9.80 -9.83
C PHE A 205 9.14 10.04 -9.12
N SER A 206 9.70 9.02 -8.48
CA SER A 206 10.96 9.14 -7.72
C SER A 206 11.97 8.08 -8.14
N HIS A 207 13.25 8.42 -7.95
CA HIS A 207 14.37 7.51 -8.24
C HIS A 207 14.21 6.15 -7.55
N GLY A 208 14.46 5.08 -8.31
CA GLY A 208 14.49 3.71 -7.78
C GLY A 208 13.12 3.16 -7.35
N GLN A 209 12.02 3.90 -7.47
CA GLN A 209 10.71 3.46 -6.99
C GLN A 209 10.23 2.19 -7.71
N LEU A 210 10.36 2.14 -9.05
CA LEU A 210 10.01 0.93 -9.80
C LEU A 210 10.90 -0.27 -9.41
N TYR A 211 12.18 -0.03 -9.17
CA TYR A 211 13.11 -1.04 -8.67
C TYR A 211 12.70 -1.56 -7.29
N VAL A 212 12.33 -0.67 -6.37
CA VAL A 212 11.80 -1.05 -5.05
C VAL A 212 10.58 -1.95 -5.24
N ALA A 213 9.62 -1.58 -6.10
CA ALA A 213 8.42 -2.38 -6.34
C ALA A 213 8.73 -3.80 -6.85
N LEU A 214 9.58 -3.90 -7.88
CA LEU A 214 9.95 -5.17 -8.50
C LEU A 214 10.78 -6.08 -7.59
N SER A 215 11.64 -5.49 -6.74
CA SER A 215 12.47 -6.23 -5.78
C SER A 215 11.71 -6.74 -4.56
N ARG A 216 10.40 -6.46 -4.42
CA ARG A 216 9.63 -6.95 -3.27
C ARG A 216 9.29 -8.44 -3.36
N ALA A 217 9.31 -9.04 -4.55
CA ALA A 217 9.09 -10.47 -4.73
C ALA A 217 10.39 -11.19 -5.09
N ARG A 218 10.50 -12.47 -4.72
CA ARG A 218 11.70 -13.29 -4.96
C ARG A 218 11.85 -13.75 -6.41
N THR A 219 10.75 -13.93 -7.12
CA THR A 219 10.74 -14.46 -8.49
C THR A 219 9.87 -13.60 -9.38
N ALA A 220 10.23 -13.53 -10.67
CA ALA A 220 9.43 -12.81 -11.67
C ALA A 220 8.02 -13.42 -11.86
N SER A 221 7.86 -14.72 -11.60
CA SER A 221 6.56 -15.40 -11.64
C SER A 221 5.59 -14.93 -10.55
N ALA A 222 6.12 -14.40 -9.44
CA ALA A 222 5.36 -13.89 -8.30
C ALA A 222 5.00 -12.40 -8.42
N ILE A 223 5.16 -11.82 -9.62
CA ILE A 223 4.87 -10.41 -9.88
C ILE A 223 3.88 -10.30 -11.04
N LYS A 224 2.90 -9.42 -10.88
CA LYS A 224 2.01 -8.99 -11.95
C LYS A 224 1.96 -7.48 -12.00
N VAL A 225 2.09 -6.91 -13.19
CA VAL A 225 2.11 -5.47 -13.37
C VAL A 225 0.90 -5.06 -14.19
N LEU A 226 0.17 -4.06 -13.70
CA LEU A 226 -0.88 -3.37 -14.43
C LEU A 226 -0.45 -1.92 -14.61
N ILE A 227 -0.34 -1.50 -15.86
CA ILE A 227 0.01 -0.14 -16.24
C ILE A 227 -1.26 0.48 -16.81
N VAL A 228 -1.68 1.61 -16.25
CA VAL A 228 -2.68 2.44 -16.92
C VAL A 228 -1.93 3.22 -18.01
N PRO A 229 -2.30 3.05 -19.30
CA PRO A 229 -1.63 3.74 -20.39
C PRO A 229 -1.77 5.24 -20.13
N GLY A 230 -0.64 5.95 -20.12
CA GLY A 230 -0.66 7.40 -20.18
C GLY A 230 -0.31 7.86 -21.59
N THR A 231 -0.83 9.03 -21.96
CA THR A 231 -0.55 9.70 -23.23
C THR A 231 0.81 10.40 -23.17
N PHE A 232 1.89 9.64 -22.96
CA PHE A 232 3.23 10.23 -22.75
C PHE A 232 3.96 10.54 -24.06
N THR A 233 3.58 9.91 -25.17
CA THR A 233 4.29 10.01 -26.45
C THR A 233 3.32 10.08 -27.64
N ASP A 234 2.14 10.68 -27.47
CA ASP A 234 1.03 10.72 -28.45
C ASP A 234 0.52 9.34 -28.94
N VAL A 235 1.14 8.26 -28.45
CA VAL A 235 0.79 6.86 -28.70
C VAL A 235 0.58 6.20 -27.33
N ALA A 236 -0.61 5.63 -27.14
CA ALA A 236 -0.90 4.82 -25.96
C ALA A 236 -0.09 3.51 -26.03
N ASP A 237 0.99 3.41 -25.23
CA ASP A 237 1.74 2.17 -25.08
C ASP A 237 1.43 1.54 -23.72
N GLU A 238 0.68 0.44 -23.75
CA GLU A 238 0.21 -0.26 -22.54
C GLU A 238 1.32 -1.05 -21.82
N TYR A 239 2.53 -1.12 -22.40
CA TYR A 239 3.65 -1.89 -21.86
C TYR A 239 4.82 -1.03 -21.36
N LYS A 240 4.71 0.30 -21.48
CA LYS A 240 5.77 1.24 -21.08
C LYS A 240 5.30 2.14 -19.95
N THR A 241 6.25 2.48 -19.08
CA THR A 241 6.06 3.47 -18.03
C THR A 241 7.34 4.27 -17.87
N ARG A 242 7.23 5.53 -17.42
CA ARG A 242 8.39 6.35 -17.11
C ARG A 242 9.11 5.78 -15.89
N ASN A 243 10.41 5.58 -16.03
CA ASN A 243 11.29 5.21 -14.92
C ASN A 243 12.19 6.41 -14.59
N VAL A 244 12.15 6.89 -13.35
CA VAL A 244 13.01 7.99 -12.90
C VAL A 244 14.33 7.39 -12.40
N VAL A 245 15.43 7.74 -13.05
CA VAL A 245 16.77 7.22 -12.76
C VAL A 245 17.76 8.39 -12.69
N TYR A 246 18.47 8.54 -11.58
CA TYR A 246 19.59 9.49 -11.45
C TYR A 246 20.83 8.82 -12.02
N HIS A 247 21.38 9.42 -13.06
CA HIS A 247 22.46 8.83 -13.85
C HIS A 247 23.80 8.88 -13.10
N GLU A 248 23.98 9.88 -12.23
CA GLU A 248 25.15 10.07 -11.39
C GLU A 248 25.39 8.84 -10.49
N ILE A 249 24.31 8.27 -9.94
CA ILE A 249 24.39 7.05 -9.11
C ILE A 249 24.82 5.84 -9.95
N LEU A 250 24.34 5.74 -11.19
CA LEU A 250 24.72 4.66 -12.10
C LEU A 250 26.19 4.78 -12.51
N GLU A 251 26.68 5.99 -12.75
CA GLU A 251 28.08 6.25 -13.11
C GLU A 251 29.03 5.96 -11.95
N LEU A 252 28.68 6.38 -10.73
CA LEU A 252 29.43 6.04 -9.50
C LEU A 252 29.47 4.53 -9.25
N SER A 253 28.39 3.80 -9.56
CA SER A 253 28.37 2.33 -9.43
C SER A 253 29.30 1.63 -10.43
N LYS A 254 29.44 2.17 -11.65
CA LYS A 254 30.38 1.66 -12.67
C LYS A 254 31.83 1.90 -12.26
N GLN A 255 32.14 3.01 -11.59
CA GLN A 255 33.48 3.32 -11.08
C GLN A 255 33.87 2.47 -9.86
N LYS A 256 32.91 2.04 -9.04
CA LYS A 256 33.16 1.10 -7.93
C LYS A 256 33.33 -0.35 -8.40
N ALA A 257 32.56 -0.77 -9.42
CA ALA A 257 32.64 -2.13 -9.98
C ALA A 257 34.02 -2.46 -10.59
N THR A 258 34.79 -1.46 -11.03
CA THR A 258 36.17 -1.64 -11.54
C THR A 258 37.23 -1.74 -10.45
N LYS A 259 36.93 -1.39 -9.18
CA LYS A 259 37.90 -1.40 -8.08
C LYS A 259 37.83 -2.62 -7.15
N GLU A 260 36.69 -3.32 -7.08
CA GLU A 260 36.54 -4.51 -6.25
C GLU A 260 36.31 -5.75 -7.11
N LYS A 261 37.39 -6.51 -7.36
CA LYS A 261 37.30 -7.89 -7.86
C LYS A 261 36.58 -8.73 -6.80
N GLY A 262 35.31 -9.06 -6.99
CA GLY A 262 34.71 -10.19 -6.28
C GLY A 262 33.20 -10.27 -6.17
N TRP A 263 32.45 -9.16 -6.09
CA TRP A 263 31.00 -9.23 -5.85
C TRP A 263 30.23 -8.13 -6.59
N THR A 264 29.96 -8.35 -7.88
CA THR A 264 29.14 -7.43 -8.69
C THR A 264 27.65 -7.82 -8.57
N ILE A 265 26.88 -6.99 -7.86
CA ILE A 265 25.41 -7.07 -7.78
C ILE A 265 24.83 -6.79 -9.18
N TYR A 266 24.35 -7.83 -9.86
CA TYR A 266 23.59 -7.69 -11.10
C TYR A 266 22.21 -7.08 -10.81
N CYS A 267 22.02 -5.81 -11.13
CA CYS A 267 20.70 -5.18 -11.23
C CYS A 267 20.57 -4.39 -12.54
N TYR A 268 20.66 -5.11 -13.66
CA TYR A 268 20.21 -4.60 -14.95
C TYR A 268 18.76 -5.02 -15.19
N LEU A 269 17.81 -4.19 -14.75
CA LEU A 269 16.48 -4.22 -15.33
C LEU A 269 16.51 -3.39 -16.62
N MET A 270 16.79 -4.08 -17.73
CA MET A 270 16.76 -3.52 -19.08
C MET A 270 15.35 -3.06 -19.44
N ILE A 271 15.04 -1.79 -19.16
CA ILE A 271 13.98 -1.02 -19.84
C ILE A 271 14.67 0.16 -20.52
N SER A 272 15.45 -0.13 -21.56
CA SER A 272 15.79 0.74 -22.67
C SER A 272 16.92 0.08 -23.45
N LYS A 273 16.59 -0.50 -24.60
CA LYS A 273 17.42 -0.32 -25.79
C LYS A 273 16.48 0.12 -26.89
N ARG A 274 16.68 1.36 -27.33
CA ARG A 274 16.27 1.86 -28.64
C ARG A 274 16.88 0.92 -29.69
N GLU A 275 16.06 0.44 -30.59
CA GLU A 275 16.48 0.25 -31.99
C GLU A 275 16.21 1.57 -32.71
#